data_AF-A0A138ZZ84-F1
#
_entry.id   AF-A0A138ZZ84-F1
#
_cell.length_a   1.000
_cell.length_b   1.000
_cell.length_c   1.000
_cell.angle_alpha   90.00
_cell.angle_beta   90.00
_cell.angle_gamma   90.00
#
_symmetry.space_group_name_H-M   'P 1'
#
loop_
_entity.id
_entity.type
_entity.pdbx_description
1 polymer ?
#
loop_
_entity_poly.entity_id
_entity_poly.type
_entity_poly.pdbx_seq_one_letter_code
_entity_poly.pdbx_strand_id
1 'polypeptide(L)'
;MATPDRVAELRQLLIDSIKRLPPGCAISLSGGLDTSIIAEANISCPTPDLASQEPVSHAPITHAVTVLTSAMATDRPHSIGIAKRLNLQHTVIEYDTPLDLVRDTSLLEFTVRTLGSFDPMEIRNSAAVARALMECKKLGLENVATGDGADELFAGYSFLHKLDPQALKNYLVRMAKVMRFSAVPMSEALGLKVWQPYLDAKVLEFALTCTKGRFLREDAKRSTLVERAPRR
;
A
#
# COMPACT_ATOMS: atom_id res chain seq x y z
N MET A 1 15.02 8.47 -20.25
CA MET A 1 13.89 9.27 -19.71
C MET A 1 12.59 8.50 -19.92
N ALA A 2 11.75 8.32 -18.91
CA ALA A 2 10.40 7.79 -19.13
C ALA A 2 9.63 8.74 -20.05
N THR A 3 9.01 8.22 -21.12
CA THR A 3 8.10 9.04 -21.93
C THR A 3 6.93 9.48 -21.03
N PRO A 4 6.49 10.76 -21.09
CA PRO A 4 5.39 11.28 -20.27
C PRO A 4 4.15 10.36 -20.25
N ASP A 5 3.91 9.67 -21.36
CA ASP A 5 2.76 8.80 -21.59
C ASP A 5 2.67 7.59 -20.64
N ARG A 6 3.80 6.99 -20.24
CA ARG A 6 3.78 5.76 -19.41
C ARG A 6 3.50 6.02 -17.94
N VAL A 7 3.96 7.16 -17.41
CA VAL A 7 3.64 7.58 -16.04
C VAL A 7 2.15 7.91 -15.95
N ALA A 8 1.62 8.60 -16.96
CA ALA A 8 0.19 8.87 -17.07
C ALA A 8 -0.63 7.57 -17.18
N GLU A 9 -0.16 6.60 -17.97
CA GLU A 9 -0.80 5.28 -18.09
C GLU A 9 -0.87 4.55 -16.73
N LEU A 10 0.25 4.43 -16.00
CA LEU A 10 0.27 3.80 -14.67
C LEU A 10 -0.66 4.53 -13.70
N ARG A 11 -0.63 5.86 -13.69
CA ARG A 11 -1.50 6.69 -12.86
C ARG A 11 -2.98 6.38 -13.16
N GLN A 12 -3.36 6.29 -14.43
CA GLN A 12 -4.74 6.00 -14.80
C GLN A 12 -5.15 4.59 -14.37
N LEU A 13 -4.28 3.59 -14.56
CA LEU A 13 -4.53 2.21 -14.14
C LEU A 13 -4.73 2.10 -12.62
N LEU A 14 -3.92 2.82 -11.83
CA LEU A 14 -4.07 2.87 -10.37
C LEU A 14 -5.36 3.59 -9.97
N ILE A 15 -5.69 4.73 -10.59
CA ILE A 15 -6.96 5.43 -10.35
C ILE A 15 -8.13 4.50 -10.64
N ASP A 16 -8.11 3.79 -11.77
CA ASP A 16 -9.18 2.86 -12.13
C ASP A 16 -9.29 1.71 -11.13
N SER A 17 -8.17 1.20 -10.62
CA SER A 17 -8.17 0.20 -9.54
C SER A 17 -8.77 0.75 -8.24
N ILE A 18 -8.46 2.00 -7.89
CA ILE A 18 -8.92 2.64 -6.65
C ILE A 18 -10.42 3.00 -6.75
N LYS A 19 -10.93 3.37 -7.93
CA LYS A 19 -12.36 3.59 -8.18
C LYS A 19 -13.23 2.37 -7.91
N ARG A 20 -12.65 1.16 -7.97
CA ARG A 20 -13.36 -0.10 -7.68
C ARG A 20 -13.38 -0.47 -6.20
N LEU A 21 -12.73 0.32 -5.33
CA LEU A 21 -12.79 0.11 -3.89
C LEU A 21 -14.21 0.39 -3.38
N PRO A 22 -14.69 -0.38 -2.37
CA PRO A 22 -15.96 -0.10 -1.73
C PRO A 22 -15.98 1.27 -1.05
N PRO A 23 -17.15 1.95 -0.98
CA PRO A 23 -17.30 3.16 -0.18
C PRO A 23 -16.96 2.92 1.29
N GLY A 24 -16.35 3.92 1.94
CA GLY A 24 -15.98 3.80 3.36
C GLY A 24 -14.71 2.98 3.60
N CYS A 25 -13.93 2.67 2.56
CA CYS A 25 -12.69 1.93 2.70
C CYS A 25 -11.69 2.67 3.60
N ALA A 26 -10.99 1.93 4.46
CA ALA A 26 -9.82 2.41 5.18
C ALA A 26 -8.58 2.29 4.29
N ILE A 27 -7.52 3.01 4.61
CA ILE A 27 -6.17 2.74 4.11
C ILE A 27 -5.21 2.51 5.27
N SER A 28 -4.38 1.47 5.18
CA SER A 28 -3.21 1.32 6.04
C SER A 28 -2.12 2.30 5.56
N LEU A 29 -2.16 3.54 6.07
CA LEU A 29 -1.35 4.64 5.60
C LEU A 29 0.00 4.65 6.32
N SER A 30 1.03 4.10 5.69
CA SER A 30 2.39 4.14 6.26
C SER A 30 3.01 5.54 6.20
N GLY A 31 2.58 6.40 5.28
CA GLY A 31 3.27 7.67 4.98
C GLY A 31 4.44 7.51 4.00
N GLY A 32 4.76 6.26 3.63
CA GLY A 32 5.64 5.95 2.51
C GLY A 32 4.98 6.26 1.16
N LEU A 33 5.78 6.24 0.10
CA LEU A 33 5.37 6.68 -1.22
C LEU A 33 4.16 5.90 -1.78
N ASP A 34 4.11 4.58 -1.59
CA ASP A 34 3.11 3.71 -2.22
C ASP A 34 1.71 3.96 -1.65
N THR A 35 1.60 3.98 -0.33
CA THR A 35 0.34 4.30 0.36
C THR A 35 -0.06 5.75 0.15
N SER A 36 0.91 6.66 0.00
CA SER A 36 0.65 8.06 -0.37
C SER A 36 0.00 8.18 -1.75
N ILE A 37 0.45 7.41 -2.73
CA ILE A 37 -0.12 7.45 -4.09
C ILE A 37 -1.54 6.91 -4.10
N ILE A 38 -1.79 5.80 -3.40
CA ILE A 38 -3.16 5.27 -3.25
C ILE A 38 -4.06 6.33 -2.60
N ALA A 39 -3.58 6.95 -1.52
CA ALA A 39 -4.33 8.00 -0.82
C ALA A 39 -4.59 9.21 -1.72
N GLU A 40 -3.62 9.70 -2.49
CA GLU A 40 -3.81 10.85 -3.39
C GLU A 40 -4.72 10.53 -4.58
N ALA A 41 -4.56 9.35 -5.18
CA ALA A 41 -5.40 8.90 -6.30
C ALA A 41 -6.88 8.77 -5.90
N ASN A 42 -7.17 8.60 -4.61
CA ASN A 42 -8.51 8.64 -4.05
C ASN A 42 -9.30 9.91 -4.45
N ILE A 43 -8.66 11.09 -4.53
CA ILE A 43 -9.34 12.35 -4.92
C ILE A 43 -9.87 12.28 -6.35
N SER A 44 -9.25 11.46 -7.22
CA SER A 44 -9.62 11.33 -8.63
C SER A 44 -10.78 10.35 -8.87
N CYS A 45 -11.45 9.91 -7.80
CA CYS A 45 -12.48 8.87 -7.81
C CYS A 45 -13.86 9.43 -7.39
N PRO A 46 -14.71 9.88 -8.35
CA PRO A 46 -16.13 10.08 -8.07
C PRO A 46 -16.83 8.72 -7.93
N THR A 47 -17.82 8.62 -7.05
CA THR A 47 -18.66 7.41 -6.92
C THR A 47 -20.05 7.66 -7.51
N PRO A 48 -20.61 6.71 -8.27
CA PRO A 48 -22.00 6.82 -8.71
C PRO A 48 -22.93 6.60 -7.51
N ASP A 49 -23.85 7.54 -7.28
CA ASP A 49 -24.90 7.34 -6.29
C ASP A 49 -25.91 6.32 -6.83
N LEU A 50 -26.03 5.19 -6.14
CA LEU A 50 -26.98 4.12 -6.45
C LEU A 50 -28.43 4.60 -6.41
N ALA A 51 -28.73 5.70 -5.69
CA ALA A 51 -30.06 6.26 -5.54
C ALA A 51 -30.39 7.39 -6.54
N SER A 52 -29.40 8.15 -7.02
CA SER A 52 -29.66 9.36 -7.81
C SER A 52 -29.13 9.36 -9.24
N GLN A 53 -28.38 8.33 -9.69
CA GLN A 53 -27.69 8.28 -11.00
C GLN A 53 -26.73 9.45 -11.30
N GLU A 54 -26.68 10.46 -10.43
CA GLU A 54 -25.74 11.56 -10.49
C GLU A 54 -24.44 11.17 -9.76
N PRO A 55 -23.26 11.47 -10.33
CA PRO A 55 -21.99 11.21 -9.65
C PRO A 55 -21.87 12.13 -8.43
N VAL A 56 -22.01 11.56 -7.23
CA VAL A 56 -21.78 12.29 -5.98
C VAL A 56 -20.28 12.20 -5.67
N SER A 57 -19.68 13.33 -5.30
CA SER A 57 -18.24 13.46 -5.05
C SER A 57 -17.84 12.85 -3.69
N HIS A 58 -17.92 11.53 -3.55
CA HIS A 58 -17.33 10.83 -2.41
C HIS A 58 -16.26 9.85 -2.86
N ALA A 59 -15.02 10.15 -2.46
CA ALA A 59 -13.89 9.28 -2.65
C ALA A 59 -14.06 7.99 -1.81
N PRO A 60 -13.71 6.81 -2.32
CA PRO A 60 -13.99 5.54 -1.64
C PRO A 60 -13.23 5.40 -0.31
N ILE A 61 -12.01 5.93 -0.23
CA ILE A 61 -11.20 5.91 1.00
C ILE A 61 -11.57 7.11 1.87
N THR A 62 -11.95 6.84 3.11
CA THR A 62 -12.40 7.86 4.07
C THR A 62 -11.65 7.82 5.39
N HIS A 63 -11.03 6.68 5.71
CA HIS A 63 -10.29 6.47 6.95
C HIS A 63 -8.85 6.12 6.65
N ALA A 64 -7.94 6.55 7.52
CA ALA A 64 -6.53 6.17 7.50
C ALA A 64 -6.15 5.61 8.85
N VAL A 65 -5.40 4.50 8.86
CA VAL A 65 -4.78 3.95 10.07
C VAL A 65 -3.27 3.91 9.85
N THR A 66 -2.52 4.48 10.79
CA THR A 66 -1.05 4.45 10.79
C THR A 66 -0.56 3.82 12.07
N VAL A 67 0.37 2.87 11.95
CA VAL A 67 1.07 2.27 13.09
C VAL A 67 2.53 2.72 13.05
N LEU A 68 2.96 3.43 14.09
CA LEU A 68 4.33 3.91 14.25
C LEU A 68 5.02 3.10 15.35
N THR A 69 6.17 2.51 15.03
CA THR A 69 6.93 1.67 15.97
C THR A 69 8.23 2.32 16.45
N SER A 70 8.28 3.65 16.41
CA SER A 70 9.41 4.44 16.89
C SER A 70 8.92 5.83 17.27
N ALA A 71 9.37 6.33 18.42
CA ALA A 71 9.14 7.72 18.81
C ALA A 71 9.69 8.73 17.78
N MET A 72 10.74 8.34 17.05
CA MET A 72 11.38 9.14 15.99
C MET A 72 11.00 8.68 14.58
N ALA A 73 9.84 8.03 14.41
CA ALA A 73 9.39 7.57 13.11
C ALA A 73 9.28 8.73 12.10
N THR A 74 10.11 8.71 11.07
CA THR A 74 10.15 9.71 10.01
C THR A 74 8.85 9.77 9.20
N ASP A 75 8.08 8.69 9.25
CA ASP A 75 6.83 8.54 8.52
C ASP A 75 5.65 9.29 9.14
N ARG A 76 5.77 9.71 10.41
CA ARG A 76 4.74 10.46 11.14
C ARG A 76 4.32 11.76 10.43
N PRO A 77 5.21 12.72 10.14
CA PRO A 77 4.82 13.96 9.48
C PRO A 77 4.21 13.72 8.10
N HIS A 78 4.64 12.67 7.39
CA HIS A 78 4.12 12.33 6.07
C HIS A 78 2.71 11.76 6.14
N SER A 79 2.47 10.74 6.97
CA SER A 79 1.15 10.13 7.17
C SER A 79 0.12 11.16 7.66
N ILE A 80 0.47 11.97 8.66
CA ILE A 80 -0.40 13.04 9.17
C ILE A 80 -0.67 14.10 8.09
N GLY A 81 0.38 14.51 7.36
CA GLY A 81 0.25 15.52 6.31
C GLY A 81 -0.69 15.09 5.18
N ILE A 82 -0.58 13.83 4.74
CA ILE A 82 -1.45 13.25 3.71
C ILE A 82 -2.88 13.15 4.22
N ALA A 83 -3.09 12.56 5.39
CA ALA A 83 -4.44 12.39 5.92
C ALA A 83 -5.16 13.73 6.13
N LYS A 84 -4.44 14.75 6.63
CA LYS A 84 -4.97 16.12 6.77
C LYS A 84 -5.30 16.76 5.42
N ARG A 85 -4.40 16.66 4.43
CA ARG A 85 -4.62 17.22 3.09
C ARG A 85 -5.84 16.62 2.41
N LEU A 86 -6.07 15.33 2.64
CA LEU A 86 -7.14 14.55 2.03
C LEU A 86 -8.43 14.50 2.88
N ASN A 87 -8.44 15.18 4.04
CA ASN A 87 -9.54 15.16 5.00
C ASN A 87 -9.99 13.74 5.39
N LEU A 88 -9.02 12.82 5.58
CA LEU A 88 -9.28 11.45 6.04
C LEU A 88 -9.44 11.42 7.57
N GLN A 89 -10.33 10.56 8.05
CA GLN A 89 -10.40 10.24 9.48
C GLN A 89 -9.16 9.41 9.86
N HIS A 90 -8.18 10.04 10.49
CA HIS A 90 -6.87 9.46 10.73
C HIS A 90 -6.71 8.96 12.16
N THR A 91 -6.49 7.66 12.32
CA THR A 91 -6.10 7.05 13.60
C THR A 91 -4.61 6.71 13.56
N VAL A 92 -3.85 7.25 14.51
CA VAL A 92 -2.42 6.97 14.67
C VAL A 92 -2.22 6.17 15.95
N ILE A 93 -1.57 5.02 15.83
CA ILE A 93 -1.21 4.12 16.93
C ILE A 93 0.31 4.16 17.07
N GLU A 94 0.78 4.36 18.29
CA GLU A 94 2.17 4.70 18.55
C GLU A 94 2.77 3.74 19.57
N TYR A 95 3.94 3.22 19.23
CA TYR A 95 4.81 2.43 20.08
C TYR A 95 6.20 3.07 20.07
N ASP A 96 6.85 3.08 21.23
CA ASP A 96 8.19 3.66 21.37
C ASP A 96 9.24 2.84 20.60
N THR A 97 9.07 1.52 20.55
CA THR A 97 9.95 0.60 19.82
C THR A 97 9.16 -0.50 19.10
N PRO A 98 9.78 -1.18 18.10
CA PRO A 98 9.17 -2.37 17.50
C PRO A 98 9.01 -3.53 18.49
N LEU A 99 9.82 -3.55 19.57
CA LEU A 99 9.69 -4.55 20.61
C LEU A 99 8.41 -4.35 21.42
N ASP A 100 8.01 -3.10 21.67
CA ASP A 100 6.78 -2.80 22.40
C ASP A 100 5.53 -3.22 21.63
N LEU A 101 5.56 -3.14 20.29
CA LEU A 101 4.50 -3.68 19.45
C LEU A 101 4.35 -5.20 19.65
N VAL A 102 5.44 -5.97 19.59
CA VAL A 102 5.38 -7.44 19.71
C VAL A 102 5.28 -7.93 21.16
N ARG A 103 5.42 -7.06 22.16
CA ARG A 103 5.16 -7.36 23.57
C ARG A 103 3.67 -7.49 23.89
N ASP A 104 2.81 -6.94 23.04
CA ASP A 104 1.38 -7.26 23.07
C ASP A 104 1.20 -8.74 22.71
N THR A 105 0.99 -9.56 23.74
CA THR A 105 0.86 -11.01 23.60
C THR A 105 -0.33 -11.40 22.75
N SER A 106 -1.41 -10.63 22.77
CA SER A 106 -2.61 -10.89 21.97
C SER A 106 -2.35 -10.64 20.48
N LEU A 107 -1.65 -9.55 20.16
CA LEU A 107 -1.23 -9.24 18.79
C LEU A 107 -0.23 -10.27 18.27
N LEU A 108 0.76 -10.63 19.10
CA LEU A 108 1.78 -11.60 18.73
C LEU A 108 1.17 -12.98 18.50
N GLU A 109 0.31 -13.45 19.42
CA GLU A 109 -0.38 -14.73 19.30
C GLU A 109 -1.25 -14.78 18.06
N PHE A 110 -2.03 -13.72 17.80
CA PHE A 110 -2.83 -13.61 16.58
C PHE A 110 -1.95 -13.69 15.32
N THR A 111 -0.83 -12.94 15.31
CA THR A 111 0.09 -12.88 14.16
C THR A 111 0.70 -14.25 13.88
N VAL A 112 1.27 -14.90 14.90
CA VAL A 112 1.91 -16.22 14.79
C VAL A 112 0.89 -17.27 14.37
N ARG A 113 -0.31 -17.30 14.97
CA ARG A 113 -1.34 -18.29 14.64
C ARG A 113 -1.87 -18.12 13.22
N THR A 114 -2.09 -16.89 12.79
CA THR A 114 -2.65 -16.61 11.46
C THR A 114 -1.66 -16.93 10.34
N LEU A 115 -0.38 -16.63 10.54
CA LEU A 115 0.65 -16.90 9.55
C LEU A 115 1.20 -18.34 9.63
N GLY A 116 1.05 -19.00 10.77
CA GLY A 116 1.65 -20.32 11.01
C GLY A 116 3.18 -20.29 10.98
N SER A 117 3.78 -19.16 11.37
CA SER A 117 5.21 -18.90 11.25
C SER A 117 5.80 -18.40 12.57
N PHE A 118 7.08 -18.70 12.79
CA PHE A 118 7.88 -18.14 13.88
C PHE A 118 9.11 -17.39 13.34
N ASP A 119 9.15 -17.12 12.03
CA ASP A 119 10.23 -16.34 11.43
C ASP A 119 10.23 -14.91 12.02
N PRO A 120 11.31 -14.47 12.70
CA PRO A 120 11.30 -13.18 13.38
C PRO A 120 11.11 -11.99 12.43
N MET A 121 11.56 -12.08 11.18
CA MET A 121 11.41 -10.99 10.22
C MET A 121 9.96 -10.89 9.73
N GLU A 122 9.35 -12.01 9.39
CA GLU A 122 7.96 -12.11 8.96
C GLU A 122 7.01 -11.65 10.07
N ILE A 123 7.22 -12.13 11.30
CA ILE A 123 6.39 -11.76 12.45
C ILE A 123 6.51 -10.27 12.76
N ARG A 124 7.73 -9.71 12.81
CA ARG A 124 7.92 -8.29 13.09
C ARG A 124 7.24 -7.40 12.05
N ASN A 125 7.42 -7.70 10.76
CA ASN A 125 6.84 -6.91 9.68
C ASN A 125 5.31 -7.03 9.68
N SER A 126 4.79 -8.22 9.95
CA SER A 126 3.35 -8.50 9.90
C SER A 126 2.61 -8.04 11.15
N ALA A 127 3.27 -7.93 12.31
CA ALA A 127 2.65 -7.41 13.54
C ALA A 127 2.12 -5.97 13.35
N ALA A 128 2.84 -5.12 12.61
CA ALA A 128 2.39 -3.75 12.34
C ALA A 128 1.13 -3.75 11.45
N VAL A 129 1.09 -4.63 10.45
CA VAL A 129 -0.07 -4.82 9.57
C VAL A 129 -1.26 -5.37 10.36
N ALA A 130 -1.06 -6.42 11.17
CA ALA A 130 -2.08 -6.98 12.05
C ALA A 130 -2.67 -5.91 12.98
N ARG A 131 -1.81 -5.07 13.58
CA ARG A 131 -2.25 -4.02 14.49
C ARG A 131 -3.12 -2.97 13.77
N ALA A 132 -2.77 -2.59 12.55
CA ALA A 132 -3.57 -1.67 11.73
C ALA A 132 -4.94 -2.27 11.38
N LEU A 133 -4.96 -3.54 10.98
CA LEU A 133 -6.19 -4.26 10.65
C LEU A 133 -7.10 -4.44 11.89
N MET A 134 -6.54 -4.77 13.05
CA MET A 134 -7.29 -4.83 14.30
C MET A 134 -7.94 -3.50 14.66
N GLU A 135 -7.26 -2.38 14.42
CA GLU A 135 -7.88 -1.06 14.62
C GLU A 135 -8.99 -0.80 13.63
N CYS A 136 -8.80 -1.13 12.34
CA CYS A 136 -9.86 -1.02 11.34
C CYS A 136 -11.10 -1.82 11.77
N LYS A 137 -10.91 -3.04 12.29
CA LYS A 137 -12.00 -3.87 12.81
C LYS A 137 -12.70 -3.20 13.99
N LYS A 138 -11.94 -2.66 14.95
CA LYS A 138 -12.45 -1.96 16.13
C LYS A 138 -13.25 -0.69 15.76
N LEU A 139 -12.86 -0.02 14.69
CA LEU A 139 -13.56 1.14 14.13
C LEU A 139 -14.82 0.76 13.33
N GLY A 140 -15.14 -0.54 13.21
CA GLY A 140 -16.30 -1.02 12.44
C GLY A 140 -16.11 -0.96 10.93
N LEU A 141 -14.87 -0.84 10.45
CA LEU A 141 -14.55 -0.81 9.02
C LEU A 141 -14.46 -2.24 8.49
N GLU A 142 -14.91 -2.45 7.26
CA GLU A 142 -14.93 -3.78 6.62
C GLU A 142 -13.86 -3.93 5.52
N ASN A 143 -13.45 -2.82 4.92
CA ASN A 143 -12.58 -2.79 3.75
C ASN A 143 -11.31 -1.98 4.03
N VAL A 144 -10.15 -2.54 3.69
CA VAL A 144 -8.85 -1.89 3.95
C VAL A 144 -7.97 -1.96 2.71
N ALA A 145 -7.51 -0.81 2.22
CA ALA A 145 -6.52 -0.72 1.16
C ALA A 145 -5.10 -0.75 1.73
N THR A 146 -4.19 -1.45 1.05
CA THR A 146 -2.76 -1.50 1.40
C THR A 146 -1.88 -1.15 0.21
N GLY A 147 -0.64 -0.74 0.48
CA GLY A 147 0.38 -0.44 -0.54
C GLY A 147 1.14 -1.67 -1.04
N ASP A 148 0.65 -2.87 -0.75
CA ASP A 148 1.34 -4.12 -1.06
C ASP A 148 1.58 -4.29 -2.57
N GLY A 149 2.74 -4.82 -2.95
CA GLY A 149 3.10 -5.12 -4.33
C GLY A 149 3.81 -3.99 -5.06
N ALA A 150 3.82 -2.77 -4.52
CA ALA A 150 4.45 -1.63 -5.17
C ALA A 150 5.97 -1.80 -5.33
N ASP A 151 6.67 -2.11 -4.24
CA ASP A 151 8.12 -2.28 -4.25
C ASP A 151 8.55 -3.48 -5.12
N GLU A 152 7.80 -4.58 -5.05
CA GLU A 152 8.08 -5.81 -5.81
C GLU A 152 7.89 -5.62 -7.30
N LEU A 153 6.86 -4.88 -7.72
CA LEU A 153 6.51 -4.68 -9.13
C LEU A 153 7.26 -3.53 -9.79
N PHE A 154 7.60 -2.49 -9.02
CA PHE A 154 8.19 -1.26 -9.54
C PHE A 154 9.64 -1.05 -9.08
N ALA A 155 10.30 -2.14 -8.67
CA ALA A 155 11.71 -2.17 -8.29
C ALA A 155 12.06 -1.14 -7.20
N GLY A 156 11.21 -1.00 -6.18
CA GLY A 156 11.40 -0.04 -5.11
C GLY A 156 12.57 -0.40 -4.17
N TYR A 157 12.86 -1.69 -4.01
CA TYR A 157 14.00 -2.14 -3.22
C TYR A 157 15.35 -1.83 -3.87
N SER A 158 16.27 -1.26 -3.08
CA SER A 158 17.58 -0.80 -3.55
C SER A 158 18.48 -1.90 -4.13
N PHE A 159 18.32 -3.15 -3.69
CA PHE A 159 19.09 -4.27 -4.25
C PHE A 159 18.68 -4.61 -5.68
N LEU A 160 17.42 -4.34 -6.06
CA LEU A 160 16.92 -4.56 -7.42
C LEU A 160 17.57 -3.63 -8.43
N HIS A 161 18.09 -2.49 -7.98
CA HIS A 161 18.74 -1.50 -8.85
C HIS A 161 20.06 -2.02 -9.42
N LYS A 162 20.68 -2.97 -8.73
CA LYS A 162 21.96 -3.60 -9.11
C LYS A 162 21.79 -4.73 -10.12
N LEU A 163 20.59 -5.30 -10.27
CA LEU A 163 20.33 -6.41 -11.20
C LEU A 163 20.42 -5.95 -12.65
N ASP A 164 21.02 -6.72 -13.55
CA ASP A 164 20.94 -6.42 -14.99
C ASP A 164 19.49 -6.47 -15.51
N PRO A 165 19.19 -5.90 -16.70
CA PRO A 165 17.82 -5.85 -17.21
C PRO A 165 17.11 -7.21 -17.31
N GLN A 166 17.84 -8.29 -17.64
CA GLN A 166 17.25 -9.63 -17.77
C GLN A 166 16.98 -10.23 -16.39
N ALA A 167 17.93 -10.09 -15.45
CA ALA A 167 17.76 -10.52 -14.06
C ALA A 167 16.59 -9.79 -13.39
N LEU A 168 16.45 -8.48 -13.60
CA LEU A 168 15.31 -7.71 -13.09
C LEU A 168 14.00 -8.22 -13.69
N LYS A 169 13.93 -8.42 -15.02
CA LYS A 169 12.73 -8.95 -15.67
C LYS A 169 12.34 -10.33 -15.11
N ASN A 170 13.31 -11.22 -14.94
CA ASN A 170 13.08 -12.54 -14.35
C ASN A 170 12.58 -12.44 -12.90
N TYR A 171 13.13 -11.51 -12.11
CA TYR A 171 12.67 -11.22 -10.76
C TYR A 171 11.21 -10.76 -10.75
N LEU A 172 10.85 -9.77 -11.57
CA LEU A 172 9.48 -9.24 -11.65
C LEU A 172 8.47 -10.33 -12.07
N VAL A 173 8.79 -11.12 -13.10
CA VAL A 173 7.95 -12.24 -13.56
C VAL A 173 7.78 -13.28 -12.46
N ARG A 174 8.83 -13.56 -11.68
CA ARG A 174 8.75 -14.48 -10.54
C ARG A 174 7.87 -13.90 -9.44
N MET A 175 8.11 -12.66 -9.01
CA MET A 175 7.36 -12.01 -7.93
C MET A 175 5.88 -11.90 -8.27
N ALA A 176 5.52 -11.52 -9.50
CA ALA A 176 4.13 -11.50 -9.97
C ALA A 176 3.39 -12.84 -9.79
N LYS A 177 4.11 -13.96 -9.75
CA LYS A 177 3.51 -15.30 -9.57
C LYS A 177 3.48 -15.79 -8.13
N VAL A 178 4.43 -15.36 -7.30
CA VAL A 178 4.68 -16.00 -5.99
C VAL A 178 4.52 -15.09 -4.79
N MET A 179 4.46 -13.76 -4.99
CA MET A 179 4.33 -12.84 -3.86
C MET A 179 3.02 -13.07 -3.11
N ARG A 180 3.12 -13.04 -1.79
CA ARG A 180 2.00 -13.15 -0.85
C ARG A 180 2.24 -12.14 0.25
N PHE A 181 1.17 -11.49 0.69
CA PHE A 181 1.25 -10.45 1.71
C PHE A 181 0.45 -10.87 2.93
N SER A 182 1.01 -10.64 4.12
CA SER A 182 0.38 -11.02 5.38
C SER A 182 -0.94 -10.31 5.65
N ALA A 183 -1.17 -9.16 5.01
CA ALA A 183 -2.44 -8.42 5.09
C ALA A 183 -3.64 -9.29 4.70
N VAL A 184 -3.51 -10.18 3.71
CA VAL A 184 -4.62 -11.03 3.22
C VAL A 184 -5.08 -12.01 4.30
N PRO A 185 -4.28 -13.00 4.76
CA PRO A 185 -4.72 -13.96 5.77
C PRO A 185 -5.10 -13.29 7.10
N MET A 186 -4.43 -12.19 7.47
CA MET A 186 -4.79 -11.42 8.67
C MET A 186 -6.16 -10.76 8.56
N SER A 187 -6.48 -10.18 7.40
CA SER A 187 -7.78 -9.57 7.18
C SER A 187 -8.89 -10.61 7.20
N GLU A 188 -8.68 -11.75 6.55
CA GLU A 188 -9.64 -12.87 6.54
C GLU A 188 -9.92 -13.38 7.97
N ALA A 189 -8.88 -13.56 8.78
CA ALA A 189 -9.02 -13.98 10.18
C ALA A 189 -9.78 -12.96 11.05
N LEU A 190 -9.78 -11.67 10.67
CA LEU A 190 -10.52 -10.60 11.35
C LEU A 190 -11.92 -10.36 10.75
N GLY A 191 -12.29 -11.08 9.70
CA GLY A 191 -13.51 -10.83 8.93
C GLY A 191 -13.51 -9.45 8.28
N LEU A 192 -12.36 -9.05 7.74
CA LEU A 192 -12.13 -7.86 6.92
C LEU A 192 -11.79 -8.28 5.49
N LYS A 193 -11.90 -7.34 4.56
CA LYS A 193 -11.41 -7.51 3.18
C LYS A 193 -10.29 -6.53 2.88
N VAL A 194 -9.15 -7.06 2.46
CA VAL A 194 -8.02 -6.26 1.99
C VAL A 194 -8.08 -6.05 0.47
N TRP A 195 -7.72 -4.84 0.05
CA TRP A 195 -7.63 -4.42 -1.34
C TRP A 195 -6.21 -3.94 -1.64
N GLN A 196 -5.62 -4.46 -2.71
CA GLN A 196 -4.21 -4.22 -3.06
C GLN A 196 -4.13 -3.63 -4.48
N PRO A 197 -4.29 -2.31 -4.65
CA PRO A 197 -4.41 -1.68 -5.97
C PRO A 197 -3.24 -1.95 -6.92
N TYR A 198 -2.03 -2.14 -6.38
CA TYR A 198 -0.85 -2.48 -7.19
C TYR A 198 -0.89 -3.89 -7.76
N LEU A 199 -1.68 -4.79 -7.16
CA LEU A 199 -1.88 -6.17 -7.62
C LEU A 199 -3.09 -6.32 -8.55
N ASP A 200 -3.71 -5.21 -8.95
CA ASP A 200 -4.73 -5.26 -10.00
C ASP A 200 -4.15 -5.85 -11.29
N ALA A 201 -4.92 -6.69 -11.98
CA ALA A 201 -4.44 -7.41 -13.16
C ALA A 201 -3.87 -6.47 -14.23
N LYS A 202 -4.49 -5.30 -14.45
CA LYS A 202 -4.00 -4.33 -15.45
C LYS A 202 -2.71 -3.64 -14.99
N VAL A 203 -2.58 -3.38 -13.69
CA VAL A 203 -1.36 -2.80 -13.12
C VAL A 203 -0.20 -3.80 -13.18
N LEU A 204 -0.47 -5.07 -12.87
CA LEU A 204 0.47 -6.18 -13.02
C LEU A 204 0.95 -6.34 -14.48
N GLU A 205 0.02 -6.40 -15.44
CA GLU A 205 0.34 -6.47 -16.87
C GLU A 205 1.20 -5.28 -17.30
N PHE A 206 0.84 -4.07 -16.88
CA PHE A 206 1.63 -2.88 -17.16
C PHE A 206 3.04 -2.97 -16.55
N ALA A 207 3.18 -3.40 -15.29
CA ALA A 207 4.46 -3.52 -14.63
C ALA A 207 5.40 -4.49 -15.37
N LEU A 208 4.88 -5.62 -15.86
CA LEU A 208 5.63 -6.62 -16.61
C LEU A 208 6.11 -6.14 -17.99
N THR A 209 5.50 -5.08 -18.55
CA THR A 209 5.95 -4.45 -19.80
C THR A 209 7.01 -3.36 -19.59
N CYS A 210 7.30 -2.97 -18.35
CA CYS A 210 8.29 -1.94 -18.05
C CYS A 210 9.74 -2.47 -18.13
N THR A 211 10.68 -1.57 -18.48
CA THR A 211 12.11 -1.90 -18.63
C THR A 211 12.97 -1.20 -17.58
N LYS A 212 14.15 -1.76 -17.25
CA LYS A 212 15.05 -1.27 -16.19
C LYS A 212 15.32 0.24 -16.24
N GLY A 213 15.68 0.77 -17.41
CA GLY A 213 15.98 2.20 -17.60
C GLY A 213 14.79 3.15 -17.42
N ARG A 214 13.59 2.60 -17.18
CA ARG A 214 12.37 3.35 -16.87
C ARG A 214 12.05 3.35 -15.38
N PHE A 215 12.51 2.35 -14.63
CA PHE A 215 12.38 2.34 -13.17
C PHE A 215 13.38 3.31 -12.52
N LEU A 216 14.58 3.51 -13.09
CA LEU A 216 15.68 4.23 -12.45
C LEU A 216 16.22 5.38 -13.33
N ARG A 217 16.58 6.52 -12.74
CA ARG A 217 17.42 7.55 -13.39
C ARG A 217 18.88 7.07 -13.38
N GLU A 218 19.65 7.39 -14.42
CA GLU A 218 21.10 7.06 -14.53
C GLU A 218 21.94 7.59 -13.34
N ASP A 219 21.45 8.61 -12.62
CA ASP A 219 22.11 9.19 -11.44
C ASP A 219 21.39 8.97 -10.08
N ALA A 220 20.34 8.15 -10.00
CA ALA A 220 19.53 8.05 -8.79
C ALA A 220 19.54 6.66 -8.14
N LYS A 221 19.90 6.62 -6.85
CA LYS A 221 19.86 5.45 -5.96
C LYS A 221 18.41 4.94 -5.63
N ARG A 222 17.36 5.33 -6.39
CA ARG A 222 15.93 5.05 -6.09
C ARG A 222 15.02 4.99 -7.34
N SER A 223 13.90 4.24 -7.23
CA SER A 223 12.87 4.05 -8.28
C SER A 223 12.03 5.31 -8.53
N THR A 224 11.71 5.60 -9.79
CA THR A 224 11.21 6.91 -10.29
C THR A 224 9.80 6.87 -10.90
N LEU A 225 9.26 5.69 -11.22
CA LEU A 225 7.92 5.55 -11.81
C LEU A 225 6.81 5.85 -10.82
N VAL A 226 6.99 5.39 -9.59
CA VAL A 226 6.05 5.56 -8.49
C VAL A 226 6.05 7.03 -8.04
N GLU A 227 7.22 7.67 -7.93
CA GLU A 227 7.36 9.05 -7.41
C GLU A 227 6.71 10.14 -8.27
N ARG A 228 6.53 9.87 -9.57
CA ARG A 228 5.92 10.81 -10.53
C ARG A 228 4.43 10.60 -10.73
N ALA A 229 3.87 9.47 -10.30
CA ALA A 229 2.44 9.19 -10.40
C ALA A 229 1.54 10.19 -9.64
N PRO A 230 1.94 10.83 -8.52
CA PRO A 230 1.05 11.76 -7.81
C PRO A 230 1.24 13.26 -8.16
N ARG A 231 2.25 13.65 -8.95
CA ARG A 231 2.48 15.08 -9.24
C ARG A 231 1.69 15.49 -10.49
N ARG A 232 0.82 16.49 -10.28
CA ARG A 232 0.13 17.25 -11.34
C ARG A 232 1.09 17.62 -12.47
#